data_AF-A0A7V5R068-F1
#
_entry.id   AF-A0A7V5R068-F1
#
_cell.length_a   1.000
_cell.length_b   1.000
_cell.length_c   1.000
_cell.angle_alpha   90.00
_cell.angle_beta   90.00
_cell.angle_gamma   90.00
#
_symmetry.space_group_name_H-M   'P 1'
#
loop_
_entity.id
_entity.type
_entity.pdbx_description
1 polymer ?
#
loop_
_entity_poly.entity_id
_entity_poly.type
_entity_poly.pdbx_seq_one_letter_code
_entity_poly.pdbx_strand_id
1 'polypeptide(L)'
;MKTFKKSLLIAGLLAGYSINAADNATAAHKAEMLSGKNLSTQIKLGESLFNSNCAACHQTSGKGMSGVFPPLAGSDYLLADKSRAINTVIGG
;
A
#
# COMPACT_ATOMS: atom_id res chain seq x y z
N MET A 1 -2.64 -53.98 -13.51
CA MET A 1 -3.82 -53.16 -13.14
C MET A 1 -3.51 -52.32 -11.89
N LYS A 2 -2.65 -51.28 -11.95
CA LYS A 2 -2.34 -50.44 -10.76
C LYS A 2 -1.52 -49.15 -11.02
N THR A 3 -1.62 -48.48 -12.18
CA THR A 3 -0.77 -47.30 -12.45
C THR A 3 -1.45 -46.05 -13.02
N PHE A 4 -2.75 -46.06 -13.32
CA PHE A 4 -3.39 -44.92 -14.02
C PHE A 4 -4.11 -43.89 -13.14
N LYS A 5 -4.21 -44.08 -11.82
CA LYS A 5 -4.98 -43.17 -10.94
C LYS A 5 -4.19 -41.96 -10.39
N LYS A 6 -2.86 -41.90 -10.51
CA LYS A 6 -2.06 -40.84 -9.89
C LYS A 6 -1.88 -39.57 -10.74
N SER A 7 -2.23 -39.61 -12.03
CA SER A 7 -2.05 -38.46 -12.92
C SER A 7 -3.21 -37.45 -12.89
N LEU A 8 -4.32 -37.78 -12.23
CA LEU A 8 -5.53 -36.93 -12.21
C LEU A 8 -5.66 -36.04 -10.97
N LEU A 9 -4.70 -36.06 -10.04
CA LEU A 9 -4.74 -35.25 -8.82
C LEU A 9 -3.91 -33.96 -8.89
N ILE A 10 -3.17 -33.72 -9.98
CA ILE A 10 -2.38 -32.49 -10.16
C ILE A 10 -3.13 -31.46 -11.02
N ALA A 11 -4.14 -31.88 -11.80
CA ALA A 11 -4.91 -30.97 -12.67
C ALA A 11 -6.02 -30.17 -11.94
N GLY A 12 -6.31 -30.48 -10.67
CA GLY A 12 -7.39 -29.83 -9.92
C GLY A 12 -6.99 -28.56 -9.15
N LEU A 13 -5.70 -28.26 -9.01
CA LEU A 13 -5.25 -27.16 -8.14
C LEU A 13 -5.15 -25.79 -8.84
N LEU A 14 -5.43 -25.71 -10.15
CA LEU A 14 -5.29 -24.47 -10.94
C LEU A 14 -6.62 -23.88 -11.43
N ALA A 15 -7.76 -24.51 -11.19
CA ALA A 15 -9.06 -24.06 -11.73
C ALA A 15 -10.03 -23.45 -10.69
N GLY A 16 -9.63 -23.36 -9.41
CA GLY A 16 -10.55 -23.03 -8.32
C GLY A 16 -10.24 -21.76 -7.51
N TYR A 17 -9.11 -21.08 -7.73
CA TYR A 17 -8.87 -19.80 -7.09
C TYR A 17 -9.53 -18.71 -7.93
N SER A 18 -10.76 -18.35 -7.57
CA SER A 18 -11.34 -17.06 -7.93
C SER A 18 -10.42 -15.98 -7.37
N ILE A 19 -9.42 -15.57 -8.16
CA ILE A 19 -8.64 -14.36 -7.94
C ILE A 19 -9.62 -13.19 -8.02
N ASN A 20 -9.97 -12.63 -6.87
CA ASN A 20 -10.82 -11.44 -6.83
C ASN A 20 -10.06 -10.29 -7.48
N ALA A 21 -10.77 -9.36 -8.11
CA ALA A 21 -10.15 -8.14 -8.65
C ALA A 21 -9.36 -7.36 -7.58
N ALA A 22 -9.75 -7.49 -6.31
CA ALA A 22 -9.00 -6.98 -5.16
C ALA A 22 -7.62 -7.65 -5.00
N ASP A 23 -7.51 -8.94 -5.27
CA ASP A 23 -6.26 -9.71 -5.16
C ASP A 23 -5.28 -9.30 -6.28
N ASN A 24 -5.81 -9.02 -7.47
CA ASN A 24 -5.05 -8.51 -8.61
C ASN A 24 -4.59 -7.05 -8.42
N ALA A 25 -5.44 -6.18 -7.88
CA ALA A 25 -5.05 -4.80 -7.56
C ALA A 25 -3.97 -4.76 -6.47
N THR A 26 -4.06 -5.63 -5.47
CA THR A 26 -3.07 -5.73 -4.39
C THR A 26 -1.75 -6.34 -4.90
N ALA A 27 -1.80 -7.35 -5.77
CA ALA A 27 -0.62 -7.93 -6.41
C ALA A 27 0.05 -6.96 -7.40
N ALA A 28 -0.73 -6.18 -8.16
CA ALA A 28 -0.23 -5.14 -9.04
C ALA A 28 0.39 -3.98 -8.24
N HIS A 29 -0.24 -3.51 -7.17
CA HIS A 29 0.33 -2.50 -6.29
C HIS A 29 1.62 -3.00 -5.61
N LYS A 30 1.64 -4.25 -5.15
CA LYS A 30 2.83 -4.89 -4.60
C LYS A 30 3.92 -5.03 -5.66
N ALA A 31 3.58 -5.42 -6.89
CA ALA A 31 4.51 -5.48 -8.00
C ALA A 31 5.04 -4.10 -8.39
N GLU A 32 4.24 -3.03 -8.40
CA GLU A 32 4.72 -1.66 -8.63
C GLU A 32 5.64 -1.15 -7.52
N MET A 33 5.33 -1.49 -6.26
CA MET A 33 6.17 -1.18 -5.11
C MET A 33 7.49 -1.96 -5.13
N LEU A 34 7.47 -3.18 -5.68
CA LEU A 34 8.66 -4.00 -5.88
C LEU A 34 9.40 -3.68 -7.21
N SER A 35 8.71 -3.08 -8.19
CA SER A 35 9.23 -2.79 -9.53
C SER A 35 10.01 -1.47 -9.60
N GLY A 36 10.38 -0.91 -8.45
CA GLY A 36 11.45 0.08 -8.39
C GLY A 36 11.19 1.35 -9.19
N LYS A 37 10.02 1.99 -9.05
CA LYS A 37 10.03 3.45 -9.18
C LYS A 37 11.06 3.95 -8.17
N ASN A 38 12.12 4.60 -8.67
CA ASN A 38 13.26 5.03 -7.85
C ASN A 38 12.72 5.72 -6.60
N LEU A 39 13.04 5.17 -5.42
CA LEU A 39 12.53 5.67 -4.14
C LEU A 39 12.82 7.17 -3.98
N SER A 40 13.97 7.65 -4.46
CA SER A 40 14.29 9.07 -4.46
C SER A 40 13.34 9.88 -5.34
N THR A 41 12.97 9.39 -6.53
CA THR A 41 11.96 10.03 -7.39
C THR A 41 10.60 10.08 -6.68
N GLN A 42 10.19 8.98 -6.03
CA GLN A 42 8.93 8.93 -5.29
C GLN A 42 8.94 9.90 -4.10
N ILE A 43 10.05 9.99 -3.37
CA ILE A 43 10.20 10.93 -2.25
C ILE A 43 10.14 12.37 -2.76
N LYS A 44 10.84 12.72 -3.85
CA LYS A 44 10.82 14.07 -4.43
C LYS A 44 9.41 14.48 -4.88
N LEU A 45 8.70 13.56 -5.54
CA LEU A 45 7.31 13.80 -5.92
C LEU A 45 6.42 13.94 -4.68
N GLY A 46 6.59 13.05 -3.71
CA GLY A 46 5.88 13.07 -2.44
C GLY A 46 6.09 14.37 -1.66
N GLU A 47 7.30 14.91 -1.65
CA GLU A 47 7.63 16.20 -1.03
C GLU A 47 6.87 17.36 -1.69
N SER A 48 6.87 17.42 -3.03
CA SER A 48 6.09 18.44 -3.75
C SER A 48 4.59 18.32 -3.44
N LEU A 49 4.04 17.10 -3.45
CA LEU A 49 2.63 16.88 -3.14
C LEU A 49 2.32 17.22 -1.68
N PHE A 50 3.20 16.88 -0.74
CA PHE A 50 3.06 17.20 0.67
C PHE A 50 3.01 18.71 0.90
N ASN A 51 3.92 19.45 0.28
CA ASN A 51 3.97 20.91 0.40
C ASN A 51 2.72 21.57 -0.17
N SER A 52 2.17 21.07 -1.27
CA SER A 52 0.97 21.63 -1.89
C SER A 52 -0.33 21.29 -1.16
N ASN A 53 -0.43 20.10 -0.56
CA ASN A 53 -1.73 19.58 -0.09
C ASN A 53 -1.80 19.33 1.42
N CYS A 54 -0.67 19.09 2.08
CA CYS A 54 -0.65 18.59 3.46
C CYS A 54 -0.04 19.61 4.44
N ALA A 55 0.98 20.34 3.98
CA ALA A 55 1.77 21.24 4.82
C ALA A 55 0.97 22.40 5.41
N ALA A 56 -0.16 22.79 4.79
CA ALA A 56 -1.04 23.82 5.34
C ALA A 56 -1.56 23.49 6.74
N CYS A 57 -1.81 22.21 7.03
CA CYS A 57 -2.28 21.73 8.34
C CYS A 57 -1.15 21.06 9.13
N HIS A 58 -0.44 20.13 8.51
CA HIS A 58 0.60 19.34 9.18
C HIS A 58 1.96 20.06 9.29
N GLN A 59 2.06 21.28 8.77
CA GLN A 59 3.28 22.09 8.70
C GLN A 59 4.34 21.46 7.80
N THR A 60 5.27 22.27 7.28
CA THR A 60 6.39 21.78 6.44
C THR A 60 7.29 20.78 7.16
N SER A 61 7.42 20.92 8.49
CA SER A 61 8.18 19.98 9.34
C SER A 61 7.41 18.69 9.66
N GLY A 62 6.13 18.59 9.29
CA GLY A 62 5.27 17.47 9.66
C GLY A 62 4.91 17.41 11.14
N LYS A 63 5.25 18.42 11.95
CA LYS A 63 4.93 18.44 13.39
C LYS A 63 3.48 18.82 13.72
N GLY A 64 2.73 19.31 12.74
CA GLY A 64 1.37 19.79 12.95
C GLY A 64 1.29 20.94 13.96
N MET A 65 0.12 21.06 14.59
CA MET A 65 -0.18 22.03 15.64
C MET A 65 -0.86 21.31 16.81
N SER A 66 -0.22 21.33 17.98
CA SER A 66 -0.73 20.63 19.16
C SER A 66 -2.18 21.00 19.46
N GLY A 67 -3.02 20.00 19.66
CA GLY A 67 -4.46 20.17 19.96
C GLY A 67 -5.35 20.46 18.75
N VAL A 68 -4.79 20.63 17.53
CA VAL A 68 -5.58 20.95 16.32
C VAL A 68 -5.23 20.01 15.17
N PHE A 69 -3.96 19.96 14.77
CA PHE A 69 -3.48 19.11 13.67
C PHE A 69 -2.42 18.15 14.18
N PRO A 70 -2.63 16.82 14.09
CA PRO A 70 -1.70 15.86 14.65
C PRO A 70 -0.35 15.87 13.90
N PRO A 71 0.75 15.50 14.57
CA PRO A 71 2.03 15.33 13.91
C PRO A 71 1.99 14.11 12.99
N LEU A 72 2.69 14.22 11.86
CA LEU A 72 3.09 13.11 11.00
C LEU A 72 4.55 12.71 11.26
N ALA A 73 5.39 13.69 11.61
CA ALA A 73 6.76 13.46 12.03
C ALA A 73 6.79 12.64 13.33
N GLY A 74 7.35 11.42 13.25
CA GLY A 74 7.42 10.52 14.41
C GLY A 74 6.06 10.01 14.89
N SER A 75 5.00 10.10 14.07
CA SER A 75 3.66 9.67 14.43
C SER A 75 3.58 8.17 14.66
N ASP A 76 3.23 7.76 15.89
CA ASP A 76 2.95 6.38 16.24
C ASP A 76 1.74 5.84 15.45
N TYR A 77 0.71 6.64 15.28
CA TYR A 77 -0.48 6.30 14.50
C TYR A 77 -0.14 6.01 13.04
N LEU A 78 0.69 6.83 12.39
CA LEU A 78 1.14 6.59 11.01
C LEU A 78 2.02 5.33 10.91
N LEU A 79 2.95 5.16 11.84
CA LEU A 79 3.93 4.08 11.80
C LEU A 79 3.35 2.72 12.18
N ALA A 80 2.33 2.69 13.04
CA ALA A 80 1.66 1.46 13.46
C ALA A 80 0.90 0.78 12.30
N ASP A 81 0.34 1.56 11.36
CA ASP A 81 -0.39 1.02 10.20
C ASP A 81 -0.44 2.03 9.06
N LYS A 82 0.40 1.78 8.04
CA LYS A 82 0.48 2.64 6.85
C LYS A 82 -0.72 2.46 5.93
N SER A 83 -1.34 1.29 5.90
CA SER A 83 -2.53 1.04 5.07
C SER A 83 -3.71 1.85 5.58
N ARG A 84 -3.88 1.94 6.90
CA ARG A 84 -4.85 2.84 7.52
C ARG A 84 -4.57 4.30 7.15
N ALA A 85 -3.32 4.75 7.25
CA ALA A 85 -2.96 6.12 6.90
C ALA A 85 -3.22 6.45 5.42
N ILE A 86 -2.93 5.52 4.51
CA ILE A 86 -3.27 5.66 3.08
C ILE A 86 -4.79 5.77 2.91
N ASN A 87 -5.55 4.91 3.59
CA ASN A 87 -7.01 4.91 3.54
C ASN A 87 -7.62 6.22 4.06
N THR A 88 -7.01 6.86 5.07
CA THR A 88 -7.44 8.19 5.53
C THR A 88 -7.35 9.25 4.42
N VAL A 89 -6.33 9.19 3.57
CA VAL A 89 -6.15 10.17 2.47
C VAL A 89 -7.15 9.94 1.34
N ILE A 90 -7.42 8.68 0.98
CA ILE A 90 -8.29 8.34 -0.16
C ILE A 90 -9.77 8.22 0.22
N GLY A 91 -10.07 7.97 1.49
CA GLY A 91 -11.41 7.67 1.99
C GLY A 91 -12.20 8.87 2.50
N GLY A 92 -11.52 9.95 2.89
CA GLY A 92 -12.14 11.09 3.57
C GLY A 92 -12.35 10.83 5.06
#